data_AF-A0AA48KA24-F1
#
_entry.id   AF-A0AA48KA24-F1
#
_cell.length_a   1.000
_cell.length_b   1.000
_cell.length_c   1.000
_cell.angle_alpha   90.00
_cell.angle_beta   90.00
_cell.angle_gamma   90.00
#
_symmetry.space_group_name_H-M   'P 1'
#
loop_
_entity.id
_entity.type
_entity.pdbx_description
1 polymer ?
#
loop_
_entity_poly.entity_id
_entity_poly.type
_entity_poly.pdbx_seq_one_letter_code
_entity_poly.pdbx_strand_id
1 'polypeptide(L)'
;MKALLAALLLLGGAAQARPVATAREARAIAEHATSGIAVSARRVHLNGATGGWEVDLRMPGESRGWRCVVDSDSRTVFTRTRIPNPGPPKSRKKS
;
A
#
# COMPACT_ATOMS: atom_id res chain seq x y z
N MET A 1 -28.19 -35.25 -1.44
CA MET A 1 -26.81 -34.88 -1.01
C MET A 1 -25.85 -35.09 -2.17
N LYS A 2 -25.32 -34.03 -2.76
CA LYS A 2 -24.01 -33.97 -3.45
C LYS A 2 -23.74 -32.49 -3.77
N ALA A 3 -22.68 -31.99 -3.17
CA ALA A 3 -22.39 -30.56 -3.00
C ALA A 3 -22.03 -29.86 -4.32
N LEU A 4 -22.38 -28.58 -4.38
CA LEU A 4 -21.87 -27.59 -5.33
C LEU A 4 -20.34 -27.65 -5.39
N LEU A 5 -19.77 -27.98 -6.56
CA LEU A 5 -18.41 -27.54 -6.90
C LEU A 5 -18.51 -26.21 -7.65
N ALA A 6 -18.69 -25.14 -6.89
CA ALA A 6 -18.37 -23.79 -7.34
C ALA A 6 -16.92 -23.50 -6.93
N ALA A 7 -15.98 -23.81 -7.81
CA ALA A 7 -14.62 -23.29 -7.72
C ALA A 7 -14.19 -22.83 -9.11
N LEU A 8 -14.98 -21.90 -9.64
CA LEU A 8 -14.54 -21.01 -10.70
C LEU A 8 -13.50 -20.04 -10.11
N LEU A 9 -12.43 -19.82 -10.86
CA LEU A 9 -11.53 -18.65 -10.79
C LEU A 9 -10.49 -18.59 -9.66
N LEU A 10 -9.34 -19.25 -9.81
CA LEU A 10 -8.06 -18.70 -9.31
C LEU A 10 -6.86 -19.05 -10.20
N LEU A 11 -7.05 -19.22 -11.51
CA LEU A 11 -5.97 -18.99 -12.49
C LEU A 11 -5.87 -17.48 -12.70
N GLY A 12 -5.43 -16.77 -11.65
CA GLY A 12 -4.97 -15.39 -11.73
C GLY A 12 -3.69 -15.39 -12.55
N GLY A 13 -3.82 -15.43 -13.87
CA GLY A 13 -2.73 -15.11 -14.77
C GLY A 13 -2.12 -13.81 -14.28
N ALA A 14 -0.82 -13.84 -13.97
CA ALA A 14 -0.03 -12.65 -13.77
C ALA A 14 0.00 -11.91 -15.11
N ALA A 15 -1.08 -11.21 -15.44
CA ALA A 15 -1.04 -10.10 -16.37
C ALA A 15 0.11 -9.24 -15.87
N GLN A 16 1.16 -9.11 -16.68
CA GLN A 16 2.39 -8.40 -16.32
C GLN A 16 1.99 -6.98 -15.92
N ALA A 17 1.75 -6.80 -14.63
CA ALA A 17 1.22 -5.58 -14.12
C ALA A 17 2.36 -4.59 -14.20
N ARG A 18 2.14 -3.49 -14.90
CA ARG A 18 3.17 -2.46 -15.03
C ARG A 18 3.60 -2.03 -13.62
N PRO A 19 4.92 -1.82 -13.40
CA PRO A 19 5.41 -1.38 -12.11
C PRO A 19 4.65 -0.14 -11.63
N VAL A 20 4.38 -0.04 -10.32
CA VAL A 20 3.76 1.14 -9.71
C VAL A 20 4.67 2.35 -9.94
N ALA A 21 4.30 3.16 -10.93
CA ALA A 21 5.14 4.25 -11.41
C ALA A 21 4.90 5.54 -10.61
N THR A 22 3.74 5.66 -9.97
CA THR A 22 3.31 6.91 -9.34
C THR A 22 2.89 6.74 -7.88
N ALA A 23 3.08 7.82 -7.12
CA ALA A 23 2.61 7.93 -5.75
C ALA A 23 1.09 7.75 -5.65
N ARG A 24 0.34 8.20 -6.66
CA ARG A 24 -1.13 8.09 -6.70
C ARG A 24 -1.58 6.63 -6.79
N GLU A 25 -0.93 5.85 -7.65
CA GLU A 25 -1.22 4.41 -7.77
C GLU A 25 -0.86 3.66 -6.48
N ALA A 26 0.30 3.96 -5.88
CA ALA A 26 0.69 3.36 -4.61
C ALA A 26 -0.33 3.64 -3.49
N ARG A 27 -0.85 4.87 -3.42
CA ARG A 27 -1.92 5.22 -2.47
C ARG A 27 -3.18 4.41 -2.73
N ALA A 28 -3.66 4.34 -3.96
CA ALA A 28 -4.87 3.59 -4.30
C ALA A 28 -4.74 2.10 -3.94
N ILE A 29 -3.58 1.49 -4.20
CA ILE A 29 -3.29 0.11 -3.81
C ILE A 29 -3.33 -0.05 -2.29
N ALA A 30 -2.68 0.86 -1.56
CA ALA A 30 -2.64 0.83 -0.11
C ALA A 30 -4.02 1.03 0.54
N GLU A 31 -4.82 1.96 0.03
CA GLU A 31 -6.20 2.21 0.48
C GLU A 31 -7.09 1.00 0.23
N HIS A 32 -7.01 0.42 -0.98
CA HIS A 32 -7.78 -0.77 -1.34
C HIS A 32 -7.42 -1.97 -0.46
N ALA A 33 -6.13 -2.22 -0.26
CA ALA A 33 -5.65 -3.37 0.51
C ALA A 33 -5.88 -3.24 2.03
N THR A 34 -5.97 -2.02 2.56
CA THR A 34 -6.05 -1.80 4.01
C THR A 34 -7.39 -1.25 4.49
N SER A 35 -8.25 -0.76 3.59
CA SER A 35 -9.42 0.07 3.93
C SER A 35 -9.07 1.35 4.73
N GLY A 36 -7.78 1.72 4.76
CA GLY A 36 -7.30 2.98 5.32
C GLY A 36 -7.35 4.12 4.31
N ILE A 37 -7.09 5.35 4.78
CA ILE A 37 -6.96 6.54 3.95
C ILE A 37 -5.48 6.91 3.85
N ALA A 38 -4.94 7.01 2.63
CA ALA A 38 -3.53 7.33 2.43
C ALA A 38 -3.27 8.83 2.59
N VAL A 39 -2.36 9.15 3.50
CA VAL A 39 -1.97 10.54 3.84
C VAL A 39 -0.76 10.96 3.03
N SER A 40 0.22 10.06 2.88
CA SER A 40 1.47 10.34 2.17
C SER A 40 1.94 9.09 1.44
N ALA A 41 2.73 9.28 0.38
CA ALA A 41 3.42 8.19 -0.29
C ALA A 41 4.78 8.70 -0.77
N ARG A 42 5.84 7.94 -0.51
CA ARG A 42 7.21 8.23 -0.96
C ARG A 42 7.85 6.99 -1.57
N ARG A 43 8.65 7.21 -2.62
CA ARG A 43 9.40 6.12 -3.24
C ARG A 43 10.54 5.72 -2.32
N VAL A 44 10.77 4.42 -2.21
CA VAL A 44 11.88 3.82 -1.47
C VAL A 44 12.62 2.82 -2.35
N HIS A 45 13.93 2.74 -2.16
CA HIS A 45 14.72 1.66 -2.74
C HIS A 45 14.57 0.44 -1.83
N LEU A 46 14.12 -0.67 -2.42
CA LEU A 46 14.12 -1.97 -1.77
C LEU A 46 15.35 -2.70 -2.32
N ASN A 47 16.26 -3.14 -1.46
CA ASN A 47 17.51 -3.78 -1.89
C ASN A 47 17.21 -4.95 -2.84
N GLY A 48 17.71 -4.87 -4.09
CA GLY A 48 17.54 -5.93 -5.09
C GLY A 48 16.19 -5.96 -5.83
N ALA A 49 15.30 -4.98 -5.65
CA ALA A 49 14.03 -4.86 -6.38
C ALA A 49 13.91 -3.52 -7.13
N THR A 50 12.96 -3.42 -8.08
CA THR A 50 12.69 -2.21 -8.89
C THR A 50 12.28 -0.99 -8.05
N GLY A 51 12.00 -1.23 -6.77
CA GLY A 51 11.72 -0.24 -5.73
C GLY A 51 10.35 -0.47 -5.11
N GLY A 52 10.03 0.31 -4.08
CA GLY A 52 8.73 0.29 -3.44
C GLY A 52 8.22 1.68 -3.13
N TRP A 53 7.04 1.73 -2.56
CA TRP A 53 6.42 2.94 -2.06
C TRP A 53 6.07 2.76 -0.59
N GLU A 54 6.69 3.55 0.27
CA GLU A 54 6.21 3.70 1.64
C GLU A 54 5.00 4.62 1.63
N VAL A 55 3.87 4.12 2.11
CA VAL A 55 2.60 4.83 2.20
C VAL A 55 2.20 4.97 3.66
N ASP A 56 2.00 6.21 4.11
CA ASP A 56 1.44 6.47 5.43
C ASP A 56 -0.09 6.51 5.33
N LEU A 57 -0.78 5.79 6.21
CA LEU A 57 -2.22 5.55 6.22
C LEU A 57 -2.82 5.98 7.56
N ARG A 58 -4.10 6.39 7.53
CA ARG A 58 -4.97 6.45 8.71
C ARG A 58 -6.03 5.36 8.60
N MET A 59 -6.13 4.54 9.63
CA MET A 59 -7.12 3.46 9.67
C MET A 59 -8.40 3.97 10.34
N PRO A 60 -9.58 3.56 9.87
CA PRO A 60 -10.84 3.86 10.55
C PRO A 60 -10.80 3.35 12.00
N GLY A 61 -11.20 4.20 12.94
CA GLY A 61 -11.23 3.85 14.37
C GLY A 61 -9.87 3.84 15.07
N GLU A 62 -8.77 4.17 14.38
CA GLU A 62 -7.45 4.25 14.98
C GLU A 62 -6.94 5.69 15.07
N SER A 63 -6.43 6.06 16.24
CA SER A 63 -5.81 7.38 16.47
C SER A 63 -4.40 7.50 15.90
N ARG A 64 -3.74 6.36 15.62
CA ARG A 64 -2.34 6.29 15.19
C ARG A 64 -2.23 6.09 13.69
N GLY A 65 -1.19 6.70 13.11
CA GLY A 65 -0.82 6.46 11.72
C GLY A 65 -0.21 5.08 11.53
N TRP A 66 -0.38 4.54 10.33
CA TRP A 66 0.21 3.29 9.88
C TRP A 66 1.11 3.55 8.70
N ARG A 67 2.15 2.75 8.53
CA ARG A 67 2.99 2.77 7.34
C ARG A 67 2.92 1.41 6.69
N CYS A 68 2.75 1.40 5.38
CA CYS A 68 2.93 0.21 4.60
C CYS A 68 3.93 0.39 3.46
N VAL A 69 4.45 -0.72 2.95
CA VAL A 69 5.29 -0.73 1.75
C VAL A 69 4.52 -1.42 0.64
N VAL A 70 4.28 -0.70 -0.46
CA VAL A 70 3.77 -1.24 -1.71
C VAL A 70 4.97 -1.59 -2.58
N ASP A 71 5.07 -2.85 -2.98
CA ASP A 71 6.08 -3.27 -3.95
C ASP A 71 5.68 -2.83 -5.35
N SER A 72 6.64 -2.27 -6.09
CA SER A 72 6.32 -1.69 -7.40
C SER A 72 5.95 -2.76 -8.42
N ASP A 73 6.59 -3.92 -8.40
CA ASP A 73 6.45 -4.92 -9.47
C ASP A 73 5.22 -5.80 -9.27
N SER A 74 5.01 -6.28 -8.04
CA SER A 74 3.87 -7.12 -7.70
C SER A 74 2.60 -6.32 -7.41
N ARG A 75 2.71 -5.00 -7.18
CA ARG A 75 1.59 -4.13 -6.77
C ARG A 75 0.91 -4.61 -5.49
N THR A 76 1.66 -5.28 -4.61
CA THR A 76 1.15 -5.83 -3.33
C THR A 76 1.73 -5.08 -2.13
N VAL A 77 1.01 -5.14 -1.00
CA VAL A 77 1.42 -4.54 0.27
C VAL A 77 2.16 -5.58 1.11
N PHE A 78 3.44 -5.35 1.42
CA PHE A 78 4.29 -6.34 2.12
C PHE A 78 4.38 -6.14 3.62
N THR A 79 4.43 -4.89 4.08
CA THR A 79 4.64 -4.58 5.49
C THR A 79 3.56 -3.63 5.95
N ARG A 80 3.01 -3.84 7.14
CA ARG A 80 2.11 -2.89 7.81
C ARG A 80 2.63 -2.66 9.22
N THR A 81 3.37 -1.58 9.40
CA THR A 81 3.97 -1.22 10.70
C THR A 81 3.22 -0.02 11.26
N ARG A 82 2.91 -0.04 12.57
CA ARG A 82 2.41 1.17 13.24
C ARG A 82 3.47 2.25 13.16
N ILE A 83 3.11 3.45 12.72
CA ILE A 83 3.99 4.61 12.85
C ILE A 83 3.94 5.00 14.33
N PRO A 84 5.05 4.86 15.09
CA PRO A 84 5.11 5.47 16.41
C PRO A 84 4.82 6.96 16.21
N ASN A 85 3.84 7.47 16.98
CA ASN A 85 3.18 8.77 16.85
C ASN A 85 3.93 9.76 15.94
N PRO A 86 3.41 10.11 14.75
CA PRO A 86 4.12 11.02 13.86
C PRO A 86 4.32 12.33 14.62
N GLY A 87 5.60 12.74 14.75
CA GLY A 87 5.94 14.05 15.28
C GLY A 87 5.11 15.14 14.57
N PRO A 88 4.88 16.28 15.25
CA PRO A 88 3.96 17.30 14.79
C PRO A 88 4.20 17.66 13.31
N PRO A 89 3.14 17.95 12.53
CA PRO A 89 3.25 18.22 11.12
C PRO A 89 4.30 19.29 10.88
N LYS A 90 5.31 18.98 10.04
CA LYS A 90 6.33 19.96 9.66
C LYS A 90 5.61 21.13 9.00
N SER A 91 5.53 22.24 9.72
CA SER A 91 5.00 23.50 9.19
C SER A 91 5.76 23.82 7.91
N ARG A 92 5.05 23.88 6.77
CA ARG A 92 5.61 24.45 5.55
C ARG A 92 6.03 25.88 5.88
N LYS A 93 7.34 26.14 5.99
CA LYS A 93 7.85 27.52 5.96
C LYS A 93 7.40 28.11 4.62
N LYS A 94 6.48 29.07 4.68
CA LYS A 94 6.22 30.00 3.59
C LYS A 94 7.52 30.79 3.40
N SER A 95 8.18 30.59 2.27
CA SER A 95 9.19 31.54 1.77
C SER A 95 8.49 32.63 0.98
#